data_AF-A0A3B9Q537-F1
#
_entry.id   AF-A0A3B9Q537-F1
#
_cell.length_a   1.000
_cell.length_b   1.000
_cell.length_c   1.000
_cell.angle_alpha   90.00
_cell.angle_beta   90.00
_cell.angle_gamma   90.00
#
_symmetry.space_group_name_H-M   'P 1'
#
loop_
_entity.id
_entity.type
_entity.pdbx_description
1 polymer ?
#
loop_
_entity_poly.entity_id
_entity_poly.type
_entity_poly.pdbx_seq_one_letter_code
_entity_poly.pdbx_strand_id
1 'polypeptide(L)'
;GSKEGLLESILARYFSDLISKMEKQALYDGDVKNTLERTARMYFQFASSHSAFYRFQLGCWFAPPESVASKAIQPYGRKQHAILEDLFSHAALEHGNMVGRQTRYAASFLGIINTYIGLTYNSSFELDEFTVTNTVHQFMHGIFS
;
A
#
# COMPACT_ATOMS: atom_id res chain seq x y z
N GLY A 1 -28.84 -11.16 5.29
CA GLY A 1 -27.69 -10.65 4.53
C GLY A 1 -27.03 -11.78 3.78
N SER A 2 -26.54 -11.54 2.57
CA SER A 2 -25.77 -12.53 1.79
C SER A 2 -24.29 -12.51 2.19
N LYS A 3 -23.52 -13.54 1.78
CA LYS A 3 -22.06 -13.58 2.03
C LYS A 3 -21.35 -12.44 1.29
N GLU A 4 -21.85 -12.10 0.12
CA GLU A 4 -21.37 -11.02 -0.75
C GLU A 4 -21.64 -9.65 -0.11
N GLY A 5 -22.84 -9.42 0.41
CA GLY A 5 -23.14 -8.16 1.11
C GLY A 5 -22.33 -7.99 2.39
N LEU A 6 -22.02 -9.09 3.10
CA LEU A 6 -21.12 -9.06 4.25
C LEU A 6 -19.68 -8.72 3.83
N LEU A 7 -19.18 -9.33 2.76
CA LEU A 7 -17.86 -9.04 2.19
C LEU A 7 -17.74 -7.55 1.84
N GLU A 8 -18.69 -7.02 1.08
CA GLU A 8 -18.71 -5.61 0.68
C GLU A 8 -18.70 -4.67 1.89
N SER A 9 -19.50 -4.97 2.91
CA SER A 9 -19.57 -4.18 4.15
C SER A 9 -18.26 -4.17 4.92
N ILE A 10 -17.57 -5.31 5.00
CA ILE A 10 -16.25 -5.42 5.63
C ILE A 10 -15.24 -4.60 4.84
N LEU A 11 -15.14 -4.81 3.53
CA LEU A 11 -14.19 -4.10 2.68
C LEU A 11 -14.41 -2.59 2.76
N ALA A 12 -15.65 -2.12 2.60
CA ALA A 12 -16.00 -0.71 2.62
C ALA A 12 -15.57 -0.04 3.93
N ARG A 13 -15.86 -0.68 5.08
CA ARG A 13 -15.53 -0.14 6.41
C ARG A 13 -14.03 0.05 6.63
N TYR A 14 -13.21 -0.95 6.30
CA TYR A 14 -11.79 -0.89 6.58
C TYR A 14 -11.03 -0.08 5.52
N PHE A 15 -11.43 -0.18 4.25
CA PHE A 15 -10.81 0.63 3.20
C PHE A 15 -11.19 2.10 3.28
N SER A 16 -12.34 2.49 3.82
CA SER A 16 -12.62 3.92 4.04
C SER A 16 -11.61 4.55 4.99
N ASP A 17 -11.23 3.85 6.07
CA ASP A 17 -10.20 4.33 7.00
C ASP A 17 -8.80 4.30 6.37
N LEU A 18 -8.42 3.19 5.73
CA LEU A 18 -7.11 3.05 5.09
C LEU A 18 -6.90 4.10 4.00
N ILE A 19 -7.87 4.28 3.10
CA ILE A 19 -7.79 5.27 2.01
C ILE A 19 -7.70 6.68 2.56
N SER A 20 -8.50 7.04 3.57
CA SER A 20 -8.42 8.38 4.17
C SER A 20 -7.05 8.65 4.83
N LYS A 21 -6.42 7.62 5.40
CA LYS A 21 -5.05 7.72 5.95
C LYS A 21 -4.01 7.85 4.82
N MET A 22 -4.18 7.09 3.74
CA MET A 22 -3.29 7.17 2.58
C MET A 22 -3.31 8.55 1.93
N GLU A 23 -4.49 9.12 1.67
CA GLU A 23 -4.64 10.45 1.06
C GLU A 23 -3.89 11.54 1.86
N LYS A 24 -3.74 11.36 3.17
CA LYS A 24 -3.00 12.29 4.04
C LYS A 24 -1.50 11.99 4.08
N GLN A 25 -1.12 10.72 4.25
CA GLN A 25 0.28 10.35 4.51
C GLN A 25 1.12 10.23 3.24
N ALA A 26 0.47 9.94 2.10
CA ALA A 26 1.11 9.88 0.78
C ALA A 26 1.10 11.23 0.05
N LEU A 27 0.56 12.28 0.66
CA LEU A 27 0.64 13.63 0.12
C LEU A 27 2.12 14.04 0.05
N TYR A 28 2.58 14.31 -1.16
CA TYR A 28 3.94 14.76 -1.41
C TYR A 28 4.12 16.21 -0.98
N ASP A 29 5.20 16.48 -0.24
CA ASP A 29 5.52 17.79 0.36
C ASP A 29 6.93 18.29 -0.02
N GLY A 30 7.51 17.75 -1.10
CA GLY A 30 8.87 18.06 -1.55
C GLY A 30 9.93 17.06 -1.05
N ASP A 31 9.62 16.24 -0.03
CA ASP A 31 10.55 15.21 0.46
C ASP A 31 10.03 13.81 0.14
N VAL A 32 10.59 13.21 -0.92
CA VAL A 32 10.21 11.86 -1.37
C VAL A 32 10.51 10.83 -0.28
N LYS A 33 11.66 10.93 0.39
CA LYS A 33 12.05 9.97 1.43
C LYS A 33 11.05 10.01 2.58
N ASN A 34 10.78 11.21 3.10
CA ASN A 34 9.88 11.37 4.22
C ASN A 34 8.45 10.95 3.86
N THR A 35 7.98 11.30 2.66
CA THR A 35 6.65 10.89 2.17
C THR A 35 6.52 9.36 2.08
N LEU A 36 7.54 8.67 1.55
CA LEU A 36 7.58 7.21 1.49
C LEU A 36 7.62 6.58 2.89
N GLU A 37 8.41 7.13 3.82
CA GLU A 37 8.49 6.64 5.21
C GLU A 37 7.16 6.79 5.94
N ARG A 38 6.50 7.96 5.83
CA ARG A 38 5.16 8.19 6.39
C ARG A 38 4.14 7.20 5.81
N THR A 39 4.19 6.98 4.50
CA THR A 39 3.27 6.05 3.82
C THR A 39 3.48 4.61 4.26
N ALA A 40 4.73 4.11 4.25
CA ALA A 40 5.05 2.75 4.69
C ALA A 40 4.68 2.53 6.18
N ARG A 41 5.03 3.49 7.04
CA ARG A 41 4.68 3.46 8.47
C ARG A 41 3.16 3.41 8.67
N MET A 42 2.39 4.20 7.93
CA MET A 42 0.94 4.18 7.99
C MET A 42 0.38 2.78 7.65
N TYR A 43 0.87 2.16 6.57
CA TYR A 43 0.48 0.80 6.21
C TYR A 43 0.82 -0.22 7.30
N PHE A 44 2.03 -0.14 7.85
CA PHE A 44 2.49 -1.02 8.91
C PHE A 44 1.66 -0.88 10.19
N GLN A 45 1.39 0.35 10.63
CA GLN A 45 0.53 0.62 11.77
C GLN A 45 -0.90 0.13 11.54
N PHE A 46 -1.44 0.32 10.33
CA PHE A 46 -2.76 -0.16 9.97
C PHE A 46 -2.82 -1.69 9.97
N ALA A 47 -1.82 -2.37 9.41
CA ALA A 47 -1.71 -3.81 9.41
C ALA A 47 -1.55 -4.39 10.83
N SER A 48 -0.72 -3.78 11.68
CA SER A 48 -0.57 -4.18 13.08
C SER A 48 -1.86 -4.02 13.87
N SER A 49 -2.63 -2.95 13.61
CA SER A 49 -3.91 -2.70 14.29
C SER A 49 -5.07 -3.55 13.75
N HIS A 50 -4.97 -4.02 12.51
CA HIS A 50 -6.04 -4.73 11.79
C HIS A 50 -5.52 -6.00 11.10
N SER A 51 -4.69 -6.79 11.79
CA SER A 51 -3.95 -7.92 11.21
C SER A 51 -4.82 -8.95 10.51
N ALA A 52 -5.96 -9.32 11.11
CA ALA A 52 -6.90 -10.25 10.50
C ALA A 52 -7.49 -9.71 9.18
N PHE A 53 -7.86 -8.44 9.17
CA PHE A 53 -8.37 -7.78 7.95
C PHE A 53 -7.28 -7.66 6.89
N TYR A 54 -6.06 -7.27 7.27
CA TYR A 54 -4.97 -7.09 6.31
C TYR A 54 -4.56 -8.42 5.66
N ARG A 55 -4.49 -9.49 6.44
CA ARG A 55 -4.28 -10.84 5.89
C ARG A 55 -5.42 -11.24 4.94
N PHE A 56 -6.65 -10.97 5.34
CA PHE A 56 -7.83 -11.28 4.55
C PHE A 56 -7.86 -10.54 3.20
N GLN A 57 -7.56 -9.24 3.18
CA GLN A 57 -7.58 -8.45 1.95
C GLN A 57 -6.47 -8.88 0.98
N LEU A 58 -5.28 -9.25 1.48
CA LEU A 58 -4.23 -9.87 0.65
C LEU A 58 -4.71 -11.20 0.05
N GLY A 59 -5.43 -12.01 0.82
CA GLY A 59 -6.06 -13.23 0.31
C GLY A 59 -7.07 -12.96 -0.82
N CYS A 60 -7.87 -11.90 -0.70
CA CYS A 60 -8.79 -11.47 -1.76
C CYS A 60 -8.04 -11.02 -3.02
N TRP A 61 -6.90 -10.35 -2.86
CA TRP A 61 -6.06 -9.88 -3.97
C TRP A 61 -5.55 -11.02 -4.85
N PHE A 62 -5.11 -12.11 -4.22
CA PHE A 62 -4.55 -13.28 -4.89
C PHE A 62 -5.58 -14.39 -5.18
N ALA A 63 -6.86 -14.14 -4.89
CA ALA A 63 -7.93 -15.06 -5.27
C ALA A 63 -8.09 -15.11 -6.81
N PRO A 64 -8.65 -16.20 -7.37
CA PRO A 64 -8.89 -16.29 -8.81
C PRO A 64 -9.65 -15.06 -9.34
N PRO A 65 -9.26 -14.47 -10.49
CA PRO A 65 -9.82 -13.21 -11.00
C PRO A 65 -11.35 -13.20 -11.16
N GLU A 66 -11.94 -14.35 -11.45
CA GLU A 66 -13.38 -14.56 -11.62
C GLU A 66 -14.15 -14.63 -10.29
N SER A 67 -13.45 -14.83 -9.17
CA SER A 67 -14.04 -14.96 -7.85
C SER A 67 -14.69 -13.67 -7.36
N VAL A 68 -15.71 -13.81 -6.51
CA VAL A 68 -16.38 -12.66 -5.88
C VAL A 68 -15.41 -11.84 -5.04
N ALA A 69 -14.48 -12.49 -4.33
CA ALA A 69 -13.46 -11.83 -3.51
C ALA A 69 -12.52 -10.94 -4.34
N SER A 70 -12.00 -11.46 -5.47
CA SER A 70 -11.12 -10.71 -6.37
C SER A 70 -11.85 -9.51 -7.01
N LYS A 71 -13.09 -9.71 -7.45
CA LYS A 71 -13.92 -8.62 -8.00
C LYS A 71 -14.22 -7.53 -6.97
N ALA A 72 -14.52 -7.92 -5.73
CA ALA A 72 -14.86 -6.99 -4.66
C ALA A 72 -13.66 -6.15 -4.18
N ILE A 73 -12.44 -6.70 -4.19
CA ILE A 73 -11.23 -5.99 -3.74
C ILE A 73 -10.66 -5.02 -4.79
N GLN A 74 -10.84 -5.33 -6.07
CA GLN A 74 -10.25 -4.59 -7.19
C GLN A 74 -10.44 -3.06 -7.15
N PRO A 75 -11.64 -2.51 -6.86
CA PRO A 75 -11.83 -1.07 -6.78
C PRO A 75 -10.95 -0.40 -5.73
N TYR A 76 -10.74 -1.06 -4.57
CA TYR A 76 -9.88 -0.55 -3.51
C TYR A 76 -8.40 -0.62 -3.91
N GLY A 77 -8.01 -1.67 -4.61
CA GLY A 77 -6.71 -1.78 -5.26
C GLY A 77 -6.36 -0.62 -6.17
N ARG A 78 -7.28 -0.31 -7.09
CA ARG A 78 -7.12 0.81 -8.02
C ARG A 78 -6.99 2.14 -7.29
N LYS A 79 -7.77 2.36 -6.22
CA LYS A 79 -7.67 3.58 -5.39
C LYS A 79 -6.30 3.71 -4.71
N GLN A 80 -5.81 2.63 -4.08
CA GLN A 80 -4.49 2.63 -3.47
C GLN A 80 -3.40 2.93 -4.49
N HIS A 81 -3.46 2.28 -5.65
CA HIS A 81 -2.50 2.50 -6.73
C HIS A 81 -2.53 3.95 -7.22
N ALA A 82 -3.72 4.52 -7.44
CA ALA A 82 -3.87 5.90 -7.90
C ALA A 82 -3.27 6.92 -6.91
N ILE A 83 -3.46 6.73 -5.60
CA ILE A 83 -2.87 7.61 -4.58
C ILE A 83 -1.33 7.55 -4.61
N LEU A 84 -0.76 6.36 -4.71
CA LEU A 84 0.69 6.20 -4.79
C LEU A 84 1.26 6.71 -6.12
N GLU A 85 0.53 6.53 -7.22
CA GLU A 85 0.92 7.07 -8.52
C GLU A 85 0.89 8.60 -8.54
N ASP A 86 -0.06 9.22 -7.84
CA ASP A 86 -0.13 10.67 -7.64
C ASP A 86 1.08 11.19 -6.87
N LEU A 87 1.50 10.52 -5.78
CA LEU A 87 2.75 10.80 -5.06
C LEU A 87 3.94 10.85 -6.04
N PHE A 88 4.13 9.80 -6.83
CA PHE A 88 5.26 9.74 -7.76
C PHE A 88 5.14 10.72 -8.93
N SER A 89 3.92 11.09 -9.31
CA SER A 89 3.67 12.10 -10.35
C SER A 89 4.12 13.49 -9.88
N HIS A 90 3.82 13.84 -8.63
CA HIS A 90 4.31 15.09 -8.05
C HIS A 90 5.82 15.06 -7.82
N ALA A 91 6.37 13.96 -7.29
CA ALA A 91 7.81 13.80 -7.12
C ALA A 91 8.59 13.91 -8.44
N ALA A 92 8.02 13.44 -9.55
CA ALA A 92 8.64 13.52 -10.88
C ALA A 92 8.82 14.94 -11.41
N LEU A 93 8.10 15.94 -10.85
CA LEU A 93 8.29 17.34 -11.20
C LEU A 93 9.64 17.88 -10.73
N GLU A 94 10.16 17.34 -9.62
CA GLU A 94 11.45 17.73 -9.03
C GLU A 94 12.56 16.72 -9.38
N HIS A 95 12.17 15.47 -9.63
CA HIS A 95 13.07 14.36 -9.91
C HIS A 95 12.81 13.81 -11.31
N GLY A 96 13.44 14.41 -12.33
CA GLY A 96 13.23 14.06 -13.73
C GLY A 96 13.49 12.59 -14.09
N ASN A 97 14.30 11.89 -13.30
CA ASN A 97 14.49 10.44 -13.41
C ASN A 97 13.19 9.65 -13.15
N MET A 98 12.19 10.20 -12.47
CA MET A 98 10.93 9.49 -12.21
C MET A 98 9.90 9.61 -13.34
N VAL A 99 10.11 10.49 -14.32
CA VAL A 99 9.18 10.72 -15.43
C VAL A 99 9.00 9.44 -16.26
N GLY A 100 7.74 9.02 -16.43
CA GLY A 100 7.37 7.79 -17.15
C GLY A 100 7.53 6.51 -16.34
N ARG A 101 7.95 6.60 -15.06
CA ARG A 101 8.15 5.45 -14.16
C ARG A 101 7.16 5.42 -13.00
N GLN A 102 6.25 6.39 -12.89
CA GLN A 102 5.34 6.58 -11.76
C GLN A 102 4.46 5.36 -11.47
N THR A 103 3.79 4.82 -12.48
CA THR A 103 2.93 3.63 -12.36
C THR A 103 3.71 2.43 -11.83
N ARG A 104 4.92 2.19 -12.36
CA ARG A 104 5.79 1.08 -11.92
C ARG A 104 6.25 1.30 -10.48
N TYR A 105 6.59 2.52 -10.09
CA TYR A 105 7.01 2.82 -8.72
C TYR A 105 5.87 2.65 -7.72
N ALA A 106 4.66 3.10 -8.06
CA ALA A 106 3.46 2.88 -7.25
C ALA A 106 3.21 1.38 -7.00
N ALA A 107 3.19 0.58 -8.06
CA ALA A 107 3.02 -0.87 -7.96
C ALA A 107 4.15 -1.54 -7.16
N SER A 108 5.40 -1.18 -7.42
CA SER A 108 6.57 -1.80 -6.77
C SER A 108 6.63 -1.46 -5.28
N PHE A 109 6.36 -0.20 -4.91
CA PHE A 109 6.37 0.24 -3.52
C PHE A 109 5.26 -0.45 -2.71
N LEU A 110 4.04 -0.50 -3.23
CA LEU A 110 2.94 -1.23 -2.61
C LEU A 110 3.25 -2.73 -2.49
N GLY A 111 3.89 -3.32 -3.51
CA GLY A 111 4.34 -4.71 -3.50
C GLY A 111 5.31 -5.02 -2.37
N ILE A 112 6.32 -4.16 -2.15
CA ILE A 112 7.30 -4.34 -1.07
C ILE A 112 6.63 -4.18 0.30
N ILE A 113 5.77 -3.17 0.49
CA ILE A 113 5.00 -2.98 1.73
C ILE A 113 4.18 -4.24 2.06
N ASN A 114 3.41 -4.73 1.09
CA ASN A 114 2.58 -5.92 1.27
C ASN A 114 3.41 -7.18 1.51
N THR A 115 4.62 -7.26 0.94
CA THR A 115 5.55 -8.36 1.19
C THR A 115 5.99 -8.38 2.65
N TYR A 116 6.45 -7.25 3.18
CA TYR A 116 6.87 -7.16 4.59
C TYR A 116 5.71 -7.45 5.55
N ILE A 117 4.52 -6.92 5.28
CA ILE A 117 3.33 -7.24 6.07
C ILE A 117 2.96 -8.73 5.96
N GLY A 118 3.13 -9.34 4.78
CA GLY A 118 2.89 -10.76 4.59
C GLY A 118 3.84 -11.66 5.40
N LEU A 119 5.09 -11.25 5.56
CA LEU A 119 6.11 -12.00 6.29
C LEU A 119 5.82 -12.11 7.79
N THR A 120 5.14 -11.13 8.39
CA THR A 120 4.80 -11.13 9.83
C THR A 120 3.88 -12.27 10.22
N TYR A 121 3.13 -12.86 9.27
CA TYR A 121 2.20 -13.94 9.57
C TYR A 121 2.87 -15.31 9.71
N ASN A 122 4.11 -15.46 9.25
CA ASN A 122 4.81 -16.76 9.20
C ASN A 122 6.22 -16.71 9.81
N SER A 123 6.61 -15.60 10.42
CA SER A 123 7.96 -15.41 10.97
C SER A 123 7.96 -14.43 12.14
N SER A 124 9.07 -14.36 12.89
CA SER A 124 9.30 -13.36 13.95
C SER A 124 9.64 -11.97 13.39
N PHE A 125 9.05 -11.59 12.24
CA PHE A 125 9.32 -10.32 11.58
C PHE A 125 8.47 -9.20 12.20
N GLU A 126 9.08 -8.06 12.48
CA GLU A 126 8.43 -6.91 13.13
C GLU A 126 8.20 -5.77 12.15
N LEU A 127 7.04 -5.12 12.22
CA LEU A 127 6.71 -3.93 11.43
C LEU A 127 7.07 -2.66 12.19
N ASP A 128 8.36 -2.48 12.46
CA ASP A 128 8.92 -1.41 13.26
C ASP A 128 9.53 -0.27 12.42
N GLU A 129 10.04 0.76 13.10
CA GLU A 129 10.64 1.93 12.46
C GLU A 129 11.92 1.59 11.68
N PHE A 130 12.68 0.60 12.17
CA PHE A 130 13.87 0.10 11.48
C PHE A 130 13.48 -0.51 10.12
N THR A 131 12.41 -1.30 10.10
CA THR A 131 11.87 -1.88 8.86
C THR A 131 11.36 -0.80 7.91
N VAL A 132 10.66 0.22 8.40
CA VAL A 132 10.23 1.37 7.58
C VAL A 132 11.44 2.04 6.92
N THR A 133 12.42 2.43 7.71
CA THR A 133 13.59 3.17 7.23
C THR A 133 14.38 2.35 6.20
N ASN A 134 14.65 1.07 6.48
CA ASN A 134 15.39 0.21 5.57
C ASN A 134 14.64 -0.09 4.27
N THR A 135 13.33 -0.33 4.36
CA THR A 135 12.47 -0.57 3.20
C THR A 135 12.53 0.63 2.24
N VAL A 136 12.35 1.84 2.78
CA VAL A 136 12.38 3.06 1.98
C VAL A 136 13.77 3.32 1.44
N HIS A 137 14.82 3.15 2.24
CA HIS A 137 16.19 3.35 1.79
C HIS A 137 16.55 2.44 0.61
N GLN A 138 16.24 1.14 0.69
CA GLN A 138 16.47 0.19 -0.40
C GLN A 138 15.65 0.55 -1.64
N PHE A 139 14.37 0.90 -1.46
CA PHE A 139 13.52 1.31 -2.57
C PHE A 139 14.04 2.59 -3.25
N MET A 140 14.51 3.56 -2.48
CA MET A 140 15.07 4.82 -2.98
C MET A 140 16.28 4.61 -3.89
N HIS A 141 17.18 3.69 -3.55
CA HIS A 141 18.30 3.35 -4.45
C HIS A 141 17.81 2.91 -5.83
N GLY A 142 16.71 2.15 -5.90
CA GLY A 142 16.14 1.68 -7.17
C GLY A 142 15.45 2.77 -8.00
N ILE A 143 14.81 3.76 -7.36
CA ILE A 143 14.09 4.83 -8.09
C ILE A 143 15.01 5.97 -8.51
N PHE A 144 16.13 6.17 -7.82
CA PHE A 144 17.15 7.18 -8.16
C PHE A 144 18.27 6.66 -9.08
N SER A 145 18.23 5.37 -9.45
CA SER A 145 19.06 4.79 -10.52
C SER A 145 18.46 5.05 -11.91
#